data_AF-A0A4R4VFV6-F1
#
_entry.id   AF-A0A4R4VFV6-F1
#
_cell.length_a   1.000
_cell.length_b   1.000
_cell.length_c   1.000
_cell.angle_alpha   90.00
_cell.angle_beta   90.00
_cell.angle_gamma   90.00
#
_symmetry.space_group_name_H-M   'P 1'
#
loop_
_entity.id
_entity.type
_entity.pdbx_description
1 polymer ?
#
loop_
_entity_poly.entity_id
_entity_poly.type
_entity_poly.pdbx_seq_one_letter_code
_entity_poly.pdbx_strand_id
1 'polypeptide(L)'
;MNVRDARKISAEALEDLRRRVVAAVDSGATQVEVSRVFGVSRPAVNRWVRAYQDRGEESFRPRRRGRRAGMHRVLNEEVQTQIIEHLTDRFPDATGHPHPLWTRQAVADLVERVHGVRLTLNTVSSYLRRWELAQPERLPHATARDPRAVVRWRHCDQPMLARSAQLQDAAMYWLTWTNSREGGVLSALSSRRSTEFAVFSDPCCGQQVAEFLTRLADQSRRRLFVVIDSFEMQHGQPLRDWLDANQDRLSPFFPVTPEPELRTAAALEG
;
A
#
# COMPACT_ATOMS: atom_id res chain seq x y z
N MET A 1 16.29 6.03 35.94
CA MET A 1 15.06 6.86 35.92
C MET A 1 14.83 7.37 34.51
N ASN A 2 13.57 7.34 34.09
CA ASN A 2 13.12 7.21 32.70
C ASN A 2 13.39 8.48 31.85
N VAL A 3 14.49 8.47 31.08
CA VAL A 3 14.78 9.50 30.09
C VAL A 3 13.88 9.25 28.88
N ARG A 4 12.91 10.15 28.67
CA ARG A 4 11.94 10.12 27.56
C ARG A 4 12.62 9.67 26.26
N ASP A 5 12.08 8.62 25.66
CA ASP A 5 12.55 8.03 24.40
C ASP A 5 12.75 9.12 23.33
N ALA A 6 14.01 9.43 23.02
CA ALA A 6 14.41 10.50 22.11
C ALA A 6 13.92 10.30 20.66
N ARG A 7 13.30 9.14 20.36
CA ARG A 7 12.58 8.86 19.11
C ARG A 7 11.24 9.57 19.01
N LYS A 8 10.68 10.10 20.10
CA LYS A 8 9.36 10.75 20.14
C LYS A 8 9.40 12.29 20.16
N ILE A 9 10.57 12.91 20.15
CA ILE A 9 10.70 14.38 20.17
C ILE A 9 10.64 14.91 18.74
N SER A 10 9.73 15.84 18.47
CA SER A 10 9.62 16.49 17.16
C SER A 10 10.91 17.25 16.81
N ALA A 11 11.16 17.48 15.52
CA ALA A 11 12.34 18.20 15.05
C ALA A 11 12.44 19.60 15.68
N GLU A 12 11.31 20.29 15.80
CA GLU A 12 11.17 21.62 16.38
C GLU A 12 11.40 21.62 17.90
N ALA A 13 10.83 20.67 18.63
CA ALA A 13 11.05 20.56 20.07
C ALA A 13 12.52 20.24 20.42
N LEU A 14 13.21 19.50 19.54
CA LEU A 14 14.63 19.21 19.71
C LEU A 14 15.51 20.42 19.36
N GLU A 15 15.08 21.27 18.42
CA GLU A 15 15.75 22.52 18.09
C GLU A 15 15.69 23.49 19.28
N ASP A 16 14.48 23.74 19.80
CA ASP A 16 14.27 24.63 20.93
C ASP A 16 15.02 24.16 22.19
N LEU A 17 15.06 22.84 22.43
CA LEU A 17 15.85 22.25 23.51
C LEU A 17 17.36 22.54 23.35
N ARG A 18 17.91 22.45 22.13
CA ARG A 18 19.32 22.74 21.88
C ARG A 18 19.64 24.22 22.10
N ARG A 19 18.76 25.13 21.64
CA ARG A 19 18.92 26.58 21.82
C ARG A 19 18.99 26.93 23.30
N ARG A 20 18.06 26.42 24.10
CA ARG A 20 18.05 26.65 25.56
C ARG A 20 19.26 26.06 26.28
N VAL A 21 19.72 24.88 25.86
CA VAL A 21 20.93 24.25 26.43
C VAL A 21 22.18 25.07 26.11
N VAL A 22 22.34 25.55 24.88
CA VAL A 22 23.51 26.36 24.50
C VAL A 22 23.46 27.73 25.20
N ALA A 23 22.32 28.40 25.22
CA ALA A 23 22.16 29.69 25.90
C ALA A 23 22.48 29.61 27.40
N ALA A 24 22.11 28.52 28.06
CA ALA A 24 22.46 28.30 29.46
C ALA A 24 23.99 28.15 29.67
N VAL A 25 24.68 27.46 28.77
CA VAL A 25 26.15 27.33 28.82
C VAL A 25 26.83 28.67 28.52
N ASP A 26 26.36 29.42 27.52
CA ASP A 26 26.89 30.75 27.18
C ASP A 26 26.66 31.76 28.32
N SER A 27 25.61 31.58 29.11
CA SER A 27 25.32 32.36 30.32
C SER A 27 26.16 31.95 31.55
N GLY A 28 27.11 31.03 31.39
CA GLY A 28 28.05 30.61 32.43
C GLY A 28 27.68 29.34 33.22
N ALA A 29 26.57 28.66 32.89
CA ALA A 29 26.23 27.41 33.56
C ALA A 29 27.18 26.28 33.13
N THR A 30 27.56 25.43 34.08
CA THR A 30 28.41 24.28 33.76
C THR A 30 27.61 23.24 32.97
N GLN A 31 28.28 22.52 32.07
CA GLN A 31 27.63 21.46 31.28
C GLN A 31 27.03 20.33 32.15
N VAL A 32 27.54 20.17 33.39
CA VAL A 32 27.02 19.19 34.36
C VAL A 32 25.68 19.67 34.94
N GLU A 33 25.57 20.94 35.28
CA GLU A 33 24.30 21.55 35.72
C GLU A 33 23.27 21.53 34.60
N VAL A 34 23.66 21.92 33.39
CA VAL A 34 22.79 21.92 32.21
C VAL A 34 22.31 20.50 31.87
N SER A 35 23.18 19.48 31.99
CA SER A 35 22.78 18.08 31.84
C SER A 35 21.69 17.66 32.83
N ARG A 36 21.80 18.09 34.09
CA ARG A 36 20.82 17.77 35.16
C ARG A 36 19.50 18.52 34.96
N VAL A 37 19.55 19.82 34.67
CA VAL A 37 18.37 20.69 34.52
C VAL A 37 17.53 20.29 33.31
N PHE A 38 18.16 19.99 32.18
CA PHE A 38 17.46 19.69 30.92
C PHE A 38 17.23 18.18 30.69
N GLY A 39 17.69 17.31 31.61
CA GLY A 39 17.50 15.87 31.51
C GLY A 39 18.19 15.24 30.28
N VAL A 40 19.27 15.84 29.80
CA VAL A 40 20.04 15.39 28.62
C VAL A 40 21.43 14.91 29.05
N SER A 41 22.01 13.97 28.31
CA SER A 41 23.33 13.44 28.66
C SER A 41 24.44 14.48 28.45
N ARG A 42 25.44 14.50 29.35
CA ARG A 42 26.62 15.37 29.22
C ARG A 42 27.35 15.28 27.85
N PRO A 43 27.46 14.09 27.20
CA PRO A 43 27.98 14.01 25.84
C PRO A 43 27.10 14.70 24.78
N ALA A 44 25.78 14.73 24.97
CA ALA A 44 24.88 15.45 24.07
C ALA A 44 25.03 16.97 24.22
N VAL A 45 25.10 17.46 25.46
CA VAL A 45 25.38 18.89 25.77
C VAL A 45 26.69 19.32 25.11
N ASN A 46 27.77 18.56 25.33
CA ASN A 46 29.07 18.82 24.70
C ASN A 46 29.00 18.92 23.17
N ARG A 47 28.29 17.97 22.54
CA ARG A 47 28.15 17.94 21.09
C ARG A 47 27.39 19.16 20.56
N TRP A 48 26.35 19.60 21.26
CA TRP A 48 25.55 20.75 20.85
C TRP A 48 26.31 22.06 21.02
N VAL A 49 27.00 22.25 22.15
CA VAL A 49 27.85 23.42 22.39
C VAL A 49 28.95 23.52 21.34
N ARG A 50 29.67 22.43 21.05
CA ARG A 50 30.70 22.42 19.99
C ARG A 50 30.10 22.71 18.61
N ALA A 51 28.98 22.07 18.27
CA ALA A 51 28.34 22.30 16.99
C ALA A 51 27.89 23.76 16.80
N TYR A 52 27.49 24.43 17.88
CA TYR A 52 27.17 25.86 17.89
C TYR A 52 28.42 26.74 17.79
N GLN A 53 29.49 26.42 18.51
CA GLN A 53 30.78 27.13 18.37
C GLN A 53 31.32 27.05 16.94
N ASP A 54 31.15 25.91 16.26
CA ASP A 54 31.65 25.68 14.91
C ASP A 54 30.79 26.32 13.80
N ARG A 55 29.45 26.33 13.97
CA ARG A 55 28.49 26.65 12.89
C ARG A 55 27.42 27.68 13.28
N GLY A 56 27.50 28.25 14.48
CA GLY A 56 26.53 29.17 15.02
C GLY A 56 25.11 28.62 15.01
N GLU A 57 24.16 29.49 14.68
CA GLU A 57 22.73 29.20 14.69
C GLU A 57 22.30 28.11 13.71
N GLU A 58 23.08 27.86 12.65
CA GLU A 58 22.80 26.79 11.68
C GLU A 58 22.89 25.39 12.31
N SER A 59 23.60 25.25 13.43
CA SER A 59 23.68 24.00 14.18
C SER A 59 22.34 23.54 14.77
N PHE A 60 21.41 24.47 14.96
CA PHE A 60 20.07 24.20 15.49
C PHE A 60 19.10 23.73 14.42
N ARG A 61 19.28 24.17 13.16
CA ARG A 61 18.41 23.79 12.05
C ARG A 61 18.26 22.28 11.94
N PRO A 62 17.02 21.75 11.83
CA PRO A 62 16.83 20.31 11.77
C PRO A 62 17.45 19.75 10.49
N ARG A 63 18.51 18.96 10.62
CA ARG A 63 18.95 18.12 9.50
C ARG A 63 17.86 17.09 9.24
N ARG A 64 17.37 17.02 8.01
CA ARG A 64 16.40 16.02 7.55
C ARG A 64 16.89 14.63 7.97
N ARG A 65 16.24 14.02 8.97
CA ARG A 65 16.52 12.65 9.40
C ARG A 65 15.93 11.68 8.36
N GLY A 66 16.73 10.71 7.94
CA GLY A 66 16.33 9.71 6.93
C GLY A 66 16.94 9.95 5.55
N ARG A 67 17.01 8.89 4.75
CA ARG A 67 17.46 8.95 3.33
C ARG A 67 16.63 9.97 2.57
N ARG A 68 17.26 10.76 1.68
CA ARG A 68 16.55 11.64 0.75
C ARG A 68 15.58 10.79 -0.08
N ALA A 69 14.32 11.23 -0.20
CA ALA A 69 13.37 10.61 -1.13
C ALA A 69 13.98 10.65 -2.55
N GLY A 70 14.19 9.49 -3.17
CA GLY A 70 14.79 9.36 -4.50
C GLY A 70 16.29 9.02 -4.54
N MET A 71 17.00 8.98 -3.42
CA MET A 71 18.43 8.59 -3.40
C MET A 71 18.54 7.06 -3.49
N HIS A 72 19.05 6.59 -4.64
CA HIS A 72 18.99 5.23 -5.18
C HIS A 72 17.62 4.80 -5.71
N ARG A 73 17.07 5.55 -6.69
CA ARG A 73 16.22 4.89 -7.68
C ARG A 73 17.11 3.90 -8.43
N VAL A 74 16.86 2.61 -8.26
CA VAL A 74 17.60 1.55 -8.96
C VAL A 74 17.24 1.58 -10.44
N LEU A 75 16.01 1.94 -10.76
CA LEU A 75 15.50 2.14 -12.11
C LEU A 75 15.48 3.63 -12.45
N ASN A 76 16.02 4.01 -13.60
CA ASN A 76 15.89 5.36 -14.16
C ASN A 76 14.44 5.60 -14.66
N GLU A 77 14.13 6.77 -15.19
CA GLU A 77 12.75 7.09 -15.60
C GLU A 77 12.31 6.33 -16.85
N GLU A 78 13.18 6.21 -17.85
CA GLU A 78 12.93 5.44 -19.08
C GLU A 78 12.57 3.98 -18.79
N VAL A 79 13.35 3.33 -17.92
CA VAL A 79 13.10 1.94 -17.50
C VAL A 79 11.77 1.82 -16.74
N GLN A 80 11.41 2.82 -15.92
CA GLN A 80 10.12 2.79 -15.24
C GLN A 80 8.96 2.87 -16.24
N THR A 81 9.04 3.74 -17.24
CA THR A 81 8.02 3.86 -18.30
C THR A 81 7.88 2.55 -19.06
N GLN A 82 8.99 1.95 -19.50
CA GLN A 82 8.96 0.67 -20.21
C GLN A 82 8.33 -0.45 -19.36
N ILE A 83 8.63 -0.51 -18.06
CA ILE A 83 8.02 -1.50 -17.17
C ILE A 83 6.51 -1.25 -17.08
N ILE A 84 6.07 -0.01 -16.89
CA ILE A 84 4.65 0.33 -16.81
C ILE A 84 3.93 -0.07 -18.11
N GLU A 85 4.50 0.25 -19.27
CA GLU A 85 3.96 -0.16 -20.57
C GLU A 85 3.80 -1.68 -20.66
N HIS A 86 4.79 -2.46 -20.21
CA HIS A 86 4.69 -3.92 -20.18
C HIS A 86 3.59 -4.42 -19.22
N LEU A 87 3.40 -3.76 -18.07
CA LEU A 87 2.35 -4.14 -17.12
C LEU A 87 0.94 -3.87 -17.66
N THR A 88 0.80 -2.84 -18.51
CA THR A 88 -0.48 -2.42 -19.09
C THR A 88 -0.81 -3.14 -20.41
N ASP A 89 0.21 -3.51 -21.20
CA ASP A 89 0.01 -4.17 -22.51
C ASP A 89 -0.42 -5.63 -22.36
N ARG A 90 0.23 -6.38 -21.45
CA ARG A 90 0.06 -7.85 -21.38
C ARG A 90 -0.07 -8.38 -19.96
N PHE A 91 -0.74 -9.53 -19.87
CA PHE A 91 -0.64 -10.41 -18.71
C PHE A 91 0.73 -11.12 -18.68
N PRO A 92 1.24 -11.49 -17.49
CA PRO A 92 2.56 -12.12 -17.37
C PRO A 92 2.66 -13.49 -18.07
N ASP A 93 1.57 -14.25 -18.18
CA ASP A 93 1.54 -15.53 -18.92
C ASP A 93 1.87 -15.34 -20.42
N ALA A 94 1.41 -14.25 -21.04
CA ALA A 94 1.71 -13.89 -22.42
C ALA A 94 3.19 -13.51 -22.64
N THR A 95 3.97 -13.38 -21.56
CA THR A 95 5.42 -13.18 -21.60
C THR A 95 6.19 -14.39 -21.05
N GLY A 96 5.52 -15.53 -20.86
CA GLY A 96 6.14 -16.78 -20.40
C GLY A 96 6.51 -16.78 -18.92
N HIS A 97 5.88 -15.94 -18.08
CA HIS A 97 5.99 -16.09 -16.62
C HIS A 97 5.10 -17.23 -16.12
N PRO A 98 5.50 -17.91 -15.02
CA PRO A 98 4.73 -19.00 -14.44
C PRO A 98 3.43 -18.55 -13.77
N HIS A 99 3.27 -17.23 -13.55
CA HIS A 99 2.08 -16.65 -12.93
C HIS A 99 1.20 -16.02 -14.00
N PRO A 100 -0.11 -16.31 -14.05
CA PRO A 100 -1.00 -15.72 -15.03
C PRO A 100 -1.39 -14.27 -14.69
N LEU A 101 -1.13 -13.82 -13.46
CA LEU A 101 -1.38 -12.45 -13.01
C LEU A 101 -0.10 -11.80 -12.48
N TRP A 102 -0.03 -10.46 -12.51
CA TRP A 102 1.12 -9.75 -11.98
C TRP A 102 1.19 -9.92 -10.47
N THR A 103 2.37 -10.32 -10.00
CA THR A 103 2.71 -10.35 -8.59
C THR A 103 3.98 -9.55 -8.39
N ARG A 104 4.30 -9.22 -7.14
CA ARG A 104 5.58 -8.57 -6.82
C ARG A 104 6.79 -9.39 -7.31
N GLN A 105 6.67 -10.71 -7.34
CA GLN A 105 7.71 -11.59 -7.89
C GLN A 105 7.75 -11.50 -9.41
N ALA A 106 6.61 -11.61 -10.10
CA ALA A 106 6.56 -11.51 -11.55
C ALA A 106 7.09 -10.15 -12.07
N VAL A 107 6.81 -9.06 -11.35
CA VAL A 107 7.39 -7.74 -11.68
C VAL A 107 8.89 -7.73 -11.44
N ALA A 108 9.39 -8.32 -10.35
CA ALA A 108 10.84 -8.43 -10.12
C ALA A 108 11.55 -9.20 -11.25
N ASP A 109 10.95 -10.32 -11.66
CA ASP A 109 11.46 -11.17 -12.72
C ASP A 109 11.42 -10.45 -14.08
N LEU A 110 10.37 -9.67 -14.36
CA LEU A 110 10.28 -8.82 -15.55
C LEU A 110 11.44 -7.80 -15.58
N VAL A 111 11.67 -7.09 -14.48
CA VAL A 111 12.77 -6.12 -14.40
C VAL A 111 14.13 -6.77 -14.59
N GLU A 112 14.35 -7.94 -13.99
CA GLU A 112 15.59 -8.70 -14.18
C GLU A 112 15.75 -9.15 -15.63
N ARG A 113 14.69 -9.61 -16.29
CA ARG A 113 14.74 -10.09 -17.67
C ARG A 113 14.99 -8.98 -18.68
N VAL A 114 14.30 -7.84 -18.55
CA VAL A 114 14.37 -6.73 -19.52
C VAL A 114 15.62 -5.87 -19.29
N HIS A 115 16.06 -5.70 -18.05
CA HIS A 115 17.11 -4.74 -17.70
C HIS A 115 18.31 -5.34 -16.96
N GLY A 116 18.31 -6.64 -16.65
CA GLY A 116 19.41 -7.29 -15.94
C GLY A 116 19.54 -6.87 -14.46
N VAL A 117 18.53 -6.19 -13.91
CA VAL A 117 18.59 -5.63 -12.56
C VAL A 117 17.71 -6.41 -11.59
N ARG A 118 18.34 -7.00 -10.57
CA ARG A 118 17.63 -7.70 -9.49
C ARG A 118 17.07 -6.72 -8.46
N LEU A 119 15.75 -6.67 -8.34
CA LEU A 119 15.07 -5.90 -7.31
C LEU A 119 14.62 -6.79 -6.15
N THR A 120 14.76 -6.28 -4.92
CA THR A 120 14.10 -6.90 -3.76
C THR A 120 12.59 -6.69 -3.84
N LEU A 121 11.79 -7.61 -3.30
CA LEU A 121 10.33 -7.47 -3.26
C LEU A 121 9.86 -6.19 -2.56
N ASN A 122 10.61 -5.69 -1.58
CA ASN A 122 10.32 -4.40 -0.93
C ASN A 122 10.56 -3.20 -1.85
N THR A 123 11.60 -3.28 -2.69
CA THR A 123 11.86 -2.27 -3.72
C THR A 123 10.74 -2.26 -4.75
N VAL A 124 10.32 -3.45 -5.23
CA VAL A 124 9.18 -3.59 -6.14
C VAL A 124 7.90 -3.03 -5.52
N SER A 125 7.57 -3.41 -4.27
CA SER A 125 6.43 -2.82 -3.55
C SER A 125 6.48 -1.29 -3.47
N SER A 126 7.69 -0.73 -3.34
CA SER A 126 7.86 0.73 -3.26
C SER A 126 7.66 1.40 -4.61
N TYR A 127 8.05 0.75 -5.72
CA TYR A 127 7.75 1.20 -7.07
C TYR A 127 6.26 1.08 -7.39
N LEU A 128 5.62 -0.07 -7.15
CA LEU A 128 4.19 -0.26 -7.38
C LEU A 128 3.33 0.75 -6.60
N ARG A 129 3.67 1.06 -5.34
CA ARG A 129 2.98 2.13 -4.59
C ARG A 129 3.20 3.51 -5.19
N ARG A 130 4.39 3.77 -5.76
CA ARG A 130 4.71 5.06 -6.40
C ARG A 130 3.95 5.22 -7.72
N TRP A 131 3.79 4.14 -8.47
CA TRP A 131 3.01 4.10 -9.72
C TRP A 131 1.50 3.98 -9.46
N GLU A 132 1.07 3.99 -8.19
CA GLU A 132 -0.33 3.85 -7.79
C GLU A 132 -0.97 2.50 -8.23
N LEU A 133 -0.14 1.51 -8.59
CA LEU A 133 -0.54 0.16 -9.02
C LEU A 133 -0.71 -0.84 -7.87
N ALA A 134 -0.41 -0.44 -6.63
CA ALA A 134 -0.64 -1.25 -5.43
C ALA A 134 -1.16 -0.38 -4.30
N GLN A 135 -2.36 -0.68 -3.80
CA GLN A 135 -2.96 -0.03 -2.64
C GLN A 135 -2.99 -0.95 -1.42
N PRO A 136 -2.90 -0.38 -0.20
CA PRO A 136 -3.14 -1.15 1.01
C PRO A 136 -4.58 -1.67 1.06
N GLU A 137 -4.79 -2.78 1.76
CA GLU A 137 -6.10 -3.37 2.03
C GLU A 137 -7.07 -2.31 2.56
N ARG A 138 -8.15 -2.04 1.82
CA ARG A 138 -9.23 -1.14 2.20
C ARG A 138 -10.43 -1.97 2.64
N LEU A 139 -11.23 -1.41 3.55
CA LEU A 139 -12.57 -1.94 3.83
C LEU A 139 -13.40 -1.96 2.55
N PRO A 140 -14.40 -2.84 2.45
CA PRO A 140 -15.28 -2.80 1.31
C PRO A 140 -15.92 -1.42 1.14
N HIS A 141 -15.75 -0.79 -0.02
CA HIS A 141 -16.36 0.48 -0.45
C HIS A 141 -17.86 0.48 -0.21
N ALA A 142 -18.53 -0.64 -0.50
CA ALA A 142 -19.97 -0.77 -0.30
C ALA A 142 -20.35 -0.62 1.19
N THR A 143 -19.54 -1.18 2.09
CA THR A 143 -19.74 -1.00 3.55
C THR A 143 -19.31 0.37 4.05
N ALA A 144 -18.29 1.00 3.45
CA ALA A 144 -17.70 2.25 3.96
C ALA A 144 -18.67 3.45 4.00
N ARG A 145 -19.82 3.36 3.30
CA ARG A 145 -20.85 4.41 3.27
C ARG A 145 -21.88 4.30 4.39
N ASP A 146 -22.02 3.14 5.06
CA ASP A 146 -22.91 2.94 6.21
C ASP A 146 -22.13 2.37 7.41
N PRO A 147 -21.97 3.14 8.51
CA PRO A 147 -21.32 2.66 9.72
C PRO A 147 -21.89 1.35 10.27
N ARG A 148 -23.20 1.08 10.12
CA ARG A 148 -23.83 -0.17 10.59
C ARG A 148 -23.44 -1.35 9.69
N ALA A 149 -23.43 -1.17 8.37
CA ALA A 149 -22.90 -2.16 7.44
C ALA A 149 -21.42 -2.45 7.69
N VAL A 150 -20.58 -1.44 8.00
CA VAL A 150 -19.18 -1.66 8.39
C VAL A 150 -19.09 -2.55 9.63
N VAL A 151 -19.85 -2.23 10.68
CA VAL A 151 -19.84 -2.99 11.94
C VAL A 151 -20.32 -4.42 11.70
N ARG A 152 -21.46 -4.61 11.02
CA ARG A 152 -21.99 -5.94 10.70
C ARG A 152 -20.99 -6.76 9.88
N TRP A 153 -20.41 -6.16 8.85
CA TRP A 153 -19.44 -6.85 8.02
C TRP A 153 -18.22 -7.30 8.81
N ARG A 154 -17.63 -6.40 9.60
CA ARG A 154 -16.44 -6.69 10.43
C ARG A 154 -16.69 -7.75 11.49
N HIS A 155 -17.85 -7.72 12.14
CA HIS A 155 -18.14 -8.58 13.29
C HIS A 155 -18.88 -9.86 12.95
N CYS A 156 -19.61 -9.91 11.83
CA CYS A 156 -20.45 -11.04 11.45
C CYS A 156 -20.02 -11.64 10.10
N ASP A 157 -20.14 -10.89 9.01
CA ASP A 157 -20.06 -11.46 7.67
C ASP A 157 -18.64 -11.91 7.33
N GLN A 158 -17.62 -11.09 7.60
CA GLN A 158 -16.21 -11.44 7.36
C GLN A 158 -15.75 -12.65 8.19
N PRO A 159 -16.02 -12.74 9.52
CA PRO A 159 -15.70 -13.94 10.28
C PRO A 159 -16.41 -15.21 9.79
N MET A 160 -17.70 -15.12 9.43
CA MET A 160 -18.44 -16.27 8.88
C MET A 160 -17.88 -16.73 7.54
N LEU A 161 -17.52 -15.77 6.68
CA LEU A 161 -16.89 -16.04 5.40
C LEU A 161 -15.53 -16.72 5.57
N ALA A 162 -14.68 -16.18 6.46
CA ALA A 162 -13.37 -16.75 6.76
C ALA A 162 -13.49 -18.18 7.30
N ARG A 163 -14.47 -18.44 8.19
CA ARG A 163 -14.76 -19.79 8.69
C ARG A 163 -15.21 -20.73 7.59
N SER A 164 -16.08 -20.28 6.69
CA SER A 164 -16.56 -21.08 5.55
C SER A 164 -15.43 -21.43 4.59
N ALA A 165 -14.57 -20.45 4.28
CA ALA A 165 -13.39 -20.68 3.46
C ALA A 165 -12.41 -21.67 4.12
N GLN A 166 -12.23 -21.60 5.44
CA GLN A 166 -11.39 -22.56 6.17
C GLN A 166 -11.97 -23.98 6.12
N LEU A 167 -13.28 -24.14 6.36
CA LEU A 167 -13.95 -25.46 6.36
C LEU A 167 -13.90 -26.15 4.99
N GLN A 168 -13.90 -25.38 3.90
CA GLN A 168 -13.85 -25.91 2.53
C GLN A 168 -12.43 -25.95 1.95
N ASP A 169 -11.41 -25.68 2.77
CA ASP A 169 -10.03 -25.48 2.32
C ASP A 169 -9.93 -24.54 1.09
N ALA A 170 -10.69 -23.46 1.10
CA ALA A 170 -10.73 -22.49 0.03
C ALA A 170 -9.66 -21.39 0.20
N ALA A 171 -9.26 -20.78 -0.91
CA ALA A 171 -8.44 -19.56 -0.91
C ALA A 171 -9.36 -18.33 -0.91
N MET A 172 -9.18 -17.44 0.06
CA MET A 172 -9.99 -16.22 0.18
C MET A 172 -9.26 -15.00 -0.40
N TYR A 173 -9.93 -14.32 -1.32
CA TYR A 173 -9.45 -13.13 -2.00
C TYR A 173 -10.43 -11.96 -1.87
N TRP A 174 -9.86 -10.76 -1.88
CA TRP A 174 -10.58 -9.50 -1.91
C TRP A 174 -10.28 -8.79 -3.22
N LEU A 175 -11.31 -8.59 -4.03
CA LEU A 175 -11.20 -7.98 -5.34
C LEU A 175 -11.55 -6.49 -5.27
N THR A 176 -10.66 -5.66 -5.81
CA THR A 176 -10.82 -4.20 -5.86
C THR A 176 -10.40 -3.66 -7.21
N TRP A 177 -11.12 -2.64 -7.68
CA TRP A 177 -10.71 -1.81 -8.80
C TRP A 177 -10.24 -0.47 -8.25
N THR A 178 -9.10 0.00 -8.75
CA THR A 178 -8.62 1.35 -8.46
C THR A 178 -8.17 2.02 -9.73
N ASN A 179 -8.49 3.29 -9.89
CA ASN A 179 -7.91 4.10 -10.95
C ASN A 179 -6.49 4.54 -10.55
N SER A 180 -5.58 4.46 -11.49
CA SER A 180 -4.21 4.96 -11.41
C SER A 180 -3.96 5.92 -12.57
N ARG A 181 -2.80 6.58 -12.59
CA ARG A 181 -2.40 7.43 -13.72
C ARG A 181 -2.26 6.67 -15.04
N GLU A 182 -1.95 5.38 -14.95
CA GLU A 182 -1.63 4.52 -16.09
C GLU A 182 -2.84 3.72 -16.59
N GLY A 183 -3.99 3.86 -15.93
CA GLY A 183 -5.22 3.12 -16.22
C GLY A 183 -5.88 2.52 -14.97
N GLY A 184 -6.79 1.60 -15.19
CA GLY A 184 -7.48 0.84 -14.17
C GLY A 184 -6.69 -0.35 -13.67
N VAL A 185 -6.67 -0.56 -12.36
CA VAL A 185 -5.96 -1.67 -11.71
C VAL A 185 -6.96 -2.57 -11.02
N LEU A 186 -7.04 -3.81 -11.47
CA LEU A 186 -7.78 -4.87 -10.81
C LEU A 186 -6.83 -5.65 -9.91
N SER A 187 -7.11 -5.69 -8.62
CA SER A 187 -6.27 -6.38 -7.63
C SER A 187 -7.08 -7.39 -6.83
N ALA A 188 -6.53 -8.60 -6.68
CA ALA A 188 -6.96 -9.60 -5.72
C ALA A 188 -5.97 -9.65 -4.55
N LEU A 189 -6.46 -9.35 -3.36
CA LEU A 189 -5.69 -9.42 -2.12
C LEU A 189 -6.00 -10.74 -1.40
N SER A 190 -5.01 -11.60 -1.25
CA SER A 190 -5.16 -12.83 -0.50
C SER A 190 -5.15 -12.57 1.00
N SER A 191 -5.95 -13.34 1.74
CA SER A 191 -5.85 -13.45 3.21
C SER A 191 -4.44 -13.84 3.71
N ARG A 192 -3.60 -14.44 2.84
CA ARG A 192 -2.18 -14.77 3.11
C ARG A 192 -1.21 -13.66 2.70
N ARG A 193 -1.69 -12.44 2.43
CA ARG A 193 -0.91 -11.26 2.04
C ARG A 193 -0.15 -11.37 0.70
N SER A 194 -0.56 -12.29 -0.18
CA SER A 194 -0.23 -12.17 -1.60
C SER A 194 -1.16 -11.16 -2.28
N THR A 195 -0.64 -10.55 -3.34
CA THR A 195 -1.40 -9.61 -4.17
C THR A 195 -1.13 -9.98 -5.61
N GLU A 196 -2.21 -10.31 -6.30
CA GLU A 196 -2.27 -10.60 -7.72
C GLU A 196 -3.02 -9.44 -8.37
N PHE A 197 -2.49 -8.87 -9.44
CA PHE A 197 -3.11 -7.71 -10.08
C PHE A 197 -2.95 -7.74 -11.59
N ALA A 198 -3.75 -6.92 -12.27
CA ALA A 198 -3.66 -6.61 -13.68
C ALA A 198 -3.95 -5.13 -13.89
N VAL A 199 -3.32 -4.55 -14.90
CA VAL A 199 -3.49 -3.15 -15.29
C VAL A 199 -4.19 -3.13 -16.64
N PHE A 200 -5.18 -2.26 -16.78
CA PHE A 200 -6.01 -2.12 -17.98
C PHE A 200 -6.03 -0.65 -18.39
N SER A 201 -5.86 -0.37 -19.67
CA SER A 201 -6.02 0.99 -20.21
C SER A 201 -7.48 1.45 -20.24
N ASP A 202 -8.40 0.50 -20.39
CA ASP A 202 -9.84 0.79 -20.50
C ASP A 202 -10.53 0.88 -19.13
N PRO A 203 -11.67 1.59 -19.04
CA PRO A 203 -12.52 1.59 -17.85
C PRO A 203 -12.98 0.17 -17.45
N CYS A 204 -13.26 -0.02 -16.16
CA CYS A 204 -13.68 -1.29 -15.59
C CYS A 204 -14.91 -1.85 -16.32
N CYS A 205 -14.78 -3.07 -16.87
CA CYS A 205 -15.92 -3.79 -17.43
C CYS A 205 -15.98 -5.24 -16.95
N GLY A 206 -17.17 -5.85 -17.02
CA GLY A 206 -17.38 -7.23 -16.54
C GLY A 206 -16.52 -8.28 -17.24
N GLN A 207 -16.14 -8.04 -18.51
CA GLN A 207 -15.27 -8.95 -19.26
C GLN A 207 -13.85 -9.00 -18.69
N GLN A 208 -13.25 -7.85 -18.39
CA GLN A 208 -11.92 -7.78 -17.77
C GLN A 208 -11.90 -8.48 -16.41
N VAL A 209 -12.98 -8.32 -15.63
CA VAL A 209 -13.13 -8.97 -14.32
C VAL A 209 -13.24 -10.49 -14.48
N ALA A 210 -14.08 -10.98 -15.40
CA ALA A 210 -14.22 -12.40 -15.68
C ALA A 210 -12.91 -13.02 -16.18
N GLU A 211 -12.20 -12.33 -17.06
CA GLU A 211 -10.88 -12.73 -17.58
C GLU A 211 -9.84 -12.83 -16.44
N PHE A 212 -9.80 -11.84 -15.56
CA PHE A 212 -8.93 -11.85 -14.40
C PHE A 212 -9.25 -13.00 -13.44
N LEU A 213 -10.54 -13.25 -13.15
CA LEU A 213 -10.97 -14.33 -12.28
C LEU A 213 -10.71 -15.72 -12.87
N THR A 214 -10.77 -15.86 -14.20
CA THR A 214 -10.35 -17.09 -14.90
C THR A 214 -8.91 -17.40 -14.59
N ARG A 215 -8.01 -16.43 -14.82
CA ARG A 215 -6.59 -16.56 -14.52
C ARG A 215 -6.32 -16.84 -13.04
N LEU A 216 -7.03 -16.14 -12.15
CA LEU A 216 -6.94 -16.34 -10.70
C LEU A 216 -7.37 -17.75 -10.29
N ALA A 217 -8.41 -18.30 -10.92
CA ALA A 217 -8.89 -19.66 -10.68
C ALA A 217 -7.95 -20.72 -11.26
N ASP A 218 -7.34 -20.47 -12.43
CA ASP A 218 -6.44 -21.42 -13.10
C ASP A 218 -5.13 -21.61 -12.33
N GLN A 219 -4.63 -20.56 -11.67
CA GLN A 219 -3.45 -20.68 -10.80
C GLN A 219 -3.75 -21.38 -9.46
N SER A 220 -5.01 -21.48 -9.05
CA SER A 220 -5.38 -22.02 -7.74
C SER A 220 -5.81 -23.47 -7.85
N ARG A 221 -5.17 -24.35 -7.06
CA ARG A 221 -5.63 -25.74 -6.87
C ARG A 221 -6.80 -25.85 -5.89
N ARG A 222 -7.10 -24.77 -5.17
CA ARG A 222 -8.16 -24.69 -4.16
C ARG A 222 -9.32 -23.89 -4.71
N ARG A 223 -10.54 -24.22 -4.28
CA ARG A 223 -11.73 -23.40 -4.55
C ARG A 223 -11.50 -21.96 -4.08
N LEU A 224 -12.03 -21.00 -4.82
CA LEU A 224 -11.88 -19.59 -4.51
C LEU A 224 -13.11 -19.04 -3.78
N PHE A 225 -12.87 -18.23 -2.75
CA PHE A 225 -13.89 -17.41 -2.11
C PHE A 225 -13.50 -15.95 -2.39
N VAL A 226 -14.29 -15.25 -3.18
CA VAL A 226 -13.91 -13.91 -3.66
C VAL A 226 -14.93 -12.89 -3.21
N VAL A 227 -14.47 -11.92 -2.40
CA VAL A 227 -15.26 -10.75 -2.05
C VAL A 227 -15.12 -9.72 -3.16
N ILE A 228 -16.22 -9.37 -3.82
CA ILE A 228 -16.26 -8.43 -4.95
C ILE A 228 -16.95 -7.14 -4.48
N ASP A 229 -16.14 -6.11 -4.25
CA ASP A 229 -16.55 -4.91 -3.54
C ASP A 229 -16.89 -3.70 -4.43
N SER A 230 -16.53 -3.71 -5.71
CA SER A 230 -16.86 -2.59 -6.62
C SER A 230 -18.25 -2.77 -7.24
N PHE A 231 -19.06 -1.71 -7.14
CA PHE A 231 -20.36 -1.61 -7.79
C PHE A 231 -20.26 -1.73 -9.32
N GLU A 232 -19.21 -1.20 -9.94
CA GLU A 232 -18.99 -1.30 -11.40
C GLU A 232 -18.78 -2.77 -11.84
N MET A 233 -18.12 -3.58 -11.00
CA MET A 233 -17.93 -5.00 -11.29
C MET A 233 -19.23 -5.80 -11.18
N GLN A 234 -20.08 -5.45 -10.21
CA GLN A 234 -21.26 -6.25 -9.83
C GLN A 234 -22.38 -6.30 -10.89
N HIS A 235 -22.38 -5.39 -11.87
CA HIS A 235 -23.52 -5.20 -12.77
C HIS A 235 -23.27 -5.60 -14.23
N GLY A 236 -22.07 -6.04 -14.59
CA GLY A 236 -21.77 -6.51 -15.95
C GLY A 236 -22.31 -7.92 -16.21
N GLN A 237 -23.15 -8.08 -17.25
CA GLN A 237 -23.64 -9.40 -17.70
C GLN A 237 -22.51 -10.42 -17.92
N PRO A 238 -21.36 -10.05 -18.55
CA PRO A 238 -20.26 -11.00 -18.74
C PRO A 238 -19.71 -11.58 -17.44
N LEU A 239 -19.67 -10.78 -16.35
CA LEU A 239 -19.22 -11.29 -15.06
C LEU A 239 -20.26 -12.25 -14.46
N ARG A 240 -21.56 -11.94 -14.57
CA ARG A 240 -22.61 -12.81 -14.04
C ARG A 240 -22.61 -14.18 -14.72
N ASP A 241 -22.59 -14.17 -16.06
CA ASP A 241 -22.56 -15.40 -16.86
C ASP A 241 -21.33 -16.24 -16.50
N TRP A 242 -20.18 -15.58 -16.32
CA TRP A 242 -18.95 -16.25 -15.91
C TRP A 242 -19.05 -16.83 -14.50
N LEU A 243 -19.59 -16.10 -13.53
CA LEU A 243 -19.76 -16.57 -12.15
C LEU A 243 -20.70 -17.79 -12.09
N ASP A 244 -21.78 -17.78 -12.87
CA ASP A 244 -22.73 -18.89 -12.95
C ASP A 244 -22.09 -20.13 -13.58
N ALA A 245 -21.23 -19.95 -14.58
CA ALA A 245 -20.49 -21.05 -15.21
C ALA A 245 -19.36 -21.64 -14.35
N ASN A 246 -18.90 -20.94 -13.29
CA ASN A 246 -17.71 -21.32 -12.51
C ASN A 246 -18.00 -21.53 -11.01
N GLN A 247 -19.25 -21.87 -10.64
CA GLN A 247 -19.68 -22.05 -9.23
C GLN A 247 -18.93 -23.19 -8.50
N ASP A 248 -18.45 -24.18 -9.24
CA ASP A 248 -17.62 -25.28 -8.73
C ASP A 248 -16.23 -24.79 -8.31
N ARG A 249 -15.67 -23.83 -9.05
CA ARG A 249 -14.32 -23.28 -8.83
C ARG A 249 -14.32 -22.08 -7.88
N LEU A 250 -15.40 -21.32 -7.81
CA LEU A 250 -15.45 -20.04 -7.11
C LEU A 250 -16.82 -19.76 -6.45
N SER A 251 -16.79 -19.17 -5.26
CA SER A 251 -17.95 -18.57 -4.59
C SER A 251 -17.77 -17.04 -4.51
N PRO A 252 -18.62 -16.24 -5.17
CA PRO A 252 -18.61 -14.79 -5.04
C PRO A 252 -19.34 -14.32 -3.78
N PHE A 253 -18.86 -13.25 -3.17
CA PHE A 253 -19.50 -12.58 -2.05
C PHE A 253 -19.54 -11.08 -2.30
N PHE A 254 -20.73 -10.49 -2.21
CA PHE A 254 -20.94 -9.08 -2.45
C PHE A 254 -21.26 -8.39 -1.11
N PRO A 255 -20.39 -7.50 -0.60
CA PRO A 255 -20.73 -6.67 0.54
C PRO A 255 -21.90 -5.75 0.14
N VAL A 256 -22.87 -5.59 1.06
CA VAL A 256 -24.17 -4.93 0.82
C VAL A 256 -24.04 -3.66 -0.02
N THR A 257 -24.74 -3.62 -1.15
CA THR A 257 -24.81 -2.47 -2.07
C THR A 257 -25.49 -1.27 -1.38
N PRO A 258 -24.97 -0.03 -1.50
CA PRO A 258 -25.68 1.14 -1.00
C PRO A 258 -27.02 1.34 -1.73
N GLU A 259 -28.02 1.88 -1.03
CA GLU A 259 -29.32 2.23 -1.61
C GLU A 259 -29.19 3.18 -2.82
N PRO A 260 -30.12 3.10 -3.78
CA PRO A 260 -30.05 3.83 -5.06
C PRO A 260 -29.97 5.36 -4.93
N GLU A 261 -30.37 5.95 -3.81
CA GLU A 261 -30.39 7.40 -3.60
C GLU A 261 -28.99 8.06 -3.56
N LEU A 262 -27.94 7.30 -3.21
CA LEU A 262 -26.56 7.79 -3.18
C LEU A 262 -25.88 7.85 -4.57
N ARG A 263 -26.56 7.40 -5.64
CA ARG A 263 -26.02 7.39 -7.02
C ARG A 263 -26.06 8.77 -7.67
N THR A 264 -27.03 9.60 -7.31
CA THR A 264 -27.25 10.92 -7.94
C THR A 264 -26.18 11.94 -7.53
N ALA A 265 -25.64 11.83 -6.31
CA ALA A 265 -24.64 12.78 -5.81
C ALA A 265 -23.25 12.60 -6.46
N ALA A 266 -22.85 11.38 -6.83
CA ALA A 266 -21.56 11.12 -7.46
C ALA A 266 -21.55 11.36 -8.99
N ALA A 267 -22.72 11.44 -9.62
CA ALA A 267 -22.87 11.72 -11.05
C ALA A 267 -22.95 13.23 -11.37
N LEU A 268 -23.03 14.09 -10.36
CA LEU A 268 -23.17 15.54 -10.50
C LEU A 268 -21.88 16.33 -10.22
N GLU A 269 -20.77 15.65 -9.92
CA GLU A 269 -19.44 16.26 -9.75
C GLU A 269 -18.42 15.76 -10.79
N GLY A 270 -18.89 15.42 -12.00
CA GLY A 270 -18.08 15.08 -13.17
C GLY A 270 -18.23 16.11 -14.28
#